data_AF-A0A5N5SWK6-F1
#
_entry.id   AF-A0A5N5SWK6-F1
#
_cell.length_a   1.000
_cell.length_b   1.000
_cell.length_c   1.000
_cell.angle_alpha   90.00
_cell.angle_beta   90.00
_cell.angle_gamma   90.00
#
_symmetry.space_group_name_H-M   'P 1'
#
loop_
_entity.id
_entity.type
_entity.pdbx_description
1 polymer ?
#
loop_
_entity_poly.entity_id
_entity_poly.type
_entity_poly.pdbx_seq_one_letter_code
_entity_poly.pdbx_strand_id
1 'polypeptide(L)'
;MVSSKKDDNLINTADFLEKNIGWYPHNGRPFKPIPTLKQLPNESFRSFKQRVSAVTDTVIYESKFRDKYNVDVVRNEAGDVVNVVKMRSEKAREKRRLRDKEKKLKLKLKKNKSKVNADNSENPDPEEDIDALERKLFRKEKIEFGDIVHKPPSLNTEKLDKLLKSKKDEKNFLFLQNLKKETEINQHQKPSQIKRKANRDLEAERVAAVQAYRQLKLKKKSIETAMIT
;
A
#
# COMPACT_ATOMS: atom_id res chain seq x y z
N MET A 1 39.22 -62.21 -33.59
CA MET A 1 38.29 -61.56 -32.64
C MET A 1 38.65 -60.09 -32.59
N VAL A 2 37.86 -59.23 -33.24
CA VAL A 2 38.12 -57.78 -33.25
C VAL A 2 37.42 -57.19 -32.03
N SER A 3 38.17 -56.92 -30.97
CA SER A 3 37.69 -56.14 -29.83
C SER A 3 37.56 -54.68 -30.28
N SER A 4 36.36 -54.27 -30.72
CA SER A 4 36.10 -52.85 -30.87
C SER A 4 36.10 -52.23 -29.47
N LYS A 5 37.08 -51.36 -29.22
CA LYS A 5 37.06 -50.46 -28.07
C LYS A 5 35.83 -49.58 -28.27
N LYS A 6 34.74 -49.88 -27.56
CA LYS A 6 33.63 -48.94 -27.44
C LYS A 6 34.15 -47.85 -26.53
N ASP A 7 34.18 -46.61 -27.02
CA ASP A 7 34.48 -45.47 -26.18
C ASP A 7 33.48 -45.47 -25.03
N ASP A 8 33.97 -45.65 -23.80
CA ASP A 8 33.19 -45.62 -22.55
C ASP A 8 32.76 -44.18 -22.23
N ASN A 9 32.14 -43.48 -23.19
CA ASN A 9 31.55 -42.18 -23.00
C ASN A 9 30.21 -42.35 -22.29
N LEU A 10 30.27 -42.82 -21.03
CA LEU A 10 29.15 -42.94 -20.12
C LEU A 10 28.52 -41.55 -19.96
N ILE A 11 27.25 -41.45 -20.36
CA ILE A 11 26.55 -40.18 -20.32
C ILE A 11 26.19 -39.85 -18.86
N ASN A 12 26.57 -38.66 -18.42
CA ASN A 12 26.20 -38.11 -17.13
C ASN A 12 25.33 -36.88 -17.31
N THR A 13 24.16 -36.85 -16.68
CA THR A 13 23.27 -35.69 -16.77
C THR A 13 23.81 -34.47 -16.03
N ALA A 14 24.76 -34.64 -15.09
CA ALA A 14 25.39 -33.53 -14.38
C ALA A 14 26.16 -32.59 -15.32
N ASP A 15 26.79 -33.14 -16.36
CA ASP A 15 27.60 -32.40 -17.32
C ASP A 15 26.77 -31.38 -18.14
N PHE A 16 25.45 -31.58 -18.19
CA PHE A 16 24.49 -30.70 -18.84
C PHE A 16 23.89 -29.65 -17.90
N LEU A 17 24.01 -29.83 -16.58
CA LEU A 17 23.45 -28.94 -15.56
C LEU A 17 24.34 -27.70 -15.33
N GLU A 18 25.66 -27.85 -15.44
CA GLU A 18 26.61 -26.77 -15.13
C GLU A 18 26.54 -25.57 -16.08
N LYS A 19 25.98 -25.73 -17.29
CA LYS A 19 25.97 -24.69 -18.33
C LYS A 19 24.73 -23.78 -18.32
N ASN A 20 23.68 -24.09 -17.55
CA ASN A 20 22.38 -23.39 -17.69
C ASN A 20 21.66 -23.02 -16.38
N ILE A 21 22.31 -23.14 -15.21
CA ILE A 21 21.69 -22.71 -13.95
C ILE A 21 21.97 -21.20 -13.77
N GLY A 22 21.27 -20.38 -14.56
CA GLY A 22 21.08 -18.97 -14.22
C GLY A 22 20.44 -18.89 -12.83
N TRP A 23 21.12 -18.22 -11.90
CA TRP A 23 20.77 -18.13 -10.47
C TRP A 23 19.54 -17.22 -10.23
N TYR A 24 18.45 -17.46 -10.95
CA TYR A 24 17.20 -16.72 -10.80
C TYR A 24 16.12 -17.65 -10.27
N PRO A 25 15.87 -17.66 -8.94
CA PRO A 25 14.75 -18.39 -8.39
C PRO A 25 13.45 -17.74 -8.88
N HIS A 26 12.68 -18.43 -9.74
CA HIS A 26 11.28 -18.06 -9.94
C HIS A 26 10.61 -18.06 -8.56
N ASN A 27 10.06 -16.91 -8.17
CA ASN A 27 9.32 -16.70 -6.92
C ASN A 27 10.12 -16.81 -5.60
N GLY A 28 11.46 -16.68 -5.65
CA GLY A 28 12.30 -16.63 -4.44
C GLY A 28 12.28 -17.92 -3.61
N ARG A 29 12.10 -19.06 -4.29
CA ARG A 29 12.24 -20.41 -3.74
C ARG A 29 13.55 -21.02 -4.27
N PRO A 30 14.38 -21.68 -3.43
CA PRO A 30 15.56 -22.37 -3.93
C PRO A 30 15.14 -23.50 -4.88
N PHE A 31 15.90 -23.70 -5.96
CA PHE A 31 15.72 -24.86 -6.83
C PHE A 31 15.92 -26.14 -6.02
N LYS A 32 15.04 -27.12 -6.21
CA LYS A 32 15.28 -28.46 -5.67
C LYS A 32 16.44 -29.09 -6.44
N PRO A 33 17.30 -29.87 -5.77
CA PRO A 33 18.33 -30.63 -6.47
C PRO A 33 17.65 -31.58 -7.45
N ILE A 34 18.02 -31.49 -8.73
CA ILE A 34 17.58 -32.44 -9.76
C ILE A 34 18.43 -33.69 -9.58
N PRO A 35 17.84 -34.90 -9.54
CA PRO A 35 18.61 -36.13 -9.44
C PRO A 35 19.57 -36.25 -10.64
N THR A 36 20.86 -36.40 -10.35
CA THR A 36 21.89 -36.64 -11.37
C THR A 36 21.88 -38.11 -11.76
N LEU A 37 21.62 -38.39 -13.03
CA LEU A 37 21.59 -39.74 -13.58
C LEU A 37 22.86 -39.99 -14.38
N LYS A 38 23.51 -41.12 -14.08
CA LYS A 38 24.63 -41.64 -14.86
C LYS A 38 24.18 -42.90 -15.57
N GLN A 39 24.54 -43.02 -16.84
CA GLN A 39 24.35 -44.27 -17.58
C GLN A 39 25.14 -45.38 -16.88
N LEU A 40 24.54 -46.56 -16.75
CA LEU A 40 25.24 -47.70 -16.17
C LEU A 40 26.14 -48.36 -17.23
N PRO A 41 27.26 -49.02 -16.85
CA PRO A 41 28.20 -49.66 -17.79
C PRO A 41 27.55 -50.66 -18.76
N ASN A 42 26.49 -51.34 -18.33
CA ASN A 42 25.77 -52.35 -19.11
C ASN A 42 24.41 -51.86 -19.65
N GLU A 43 24.10 -50.56 -19.51
CA GLU A 43 22.82 -50.01 -19.92
C GLU A 43 22.88 -49.46 -21.35
N SER A 44 21.91 -49.86 -22.18
CA SER A 44 21.79 -49.30 -23.52
C SER A 44 21.40 -47.82 -23.47
N PHE A 45 21.84 -47.02 -24.45
CA PHE A 45 21.46 -45.61 -24.55
C PHE A 45 19.94 -45.40 -24.54
N ARG A 46 19.19 -46.29 -25.21
CA ARG A 46 17.72 -46.23 -25.25
C ARG A 46 17.10 -46.45 -23.87
N SER A 47 17.62 -47.44 -23.12
CA SER A 47 17.19 -47.73 -21.75
C SER A 47 17.51 -46.56 -20.82
N PHE A 48 18.71 -45.97 -20.95
CA PHE A 48 19.10 -44.77 -20.22
C PHE A 48 18.16 -43.60 -20.50
N LYS A 49 17.85 -43.32 -21.76
CA LYS A 49 16.92 -42.26 -22.15
C LYS A 49 15.52 -42.48 -21.56
N GLN A 50 15.02 -43.72 -21.56
CA GLN A 50 13.73 -44.05 -20.93
C GLN A 50 13.76 -43.81 -19.42
N ARG A 51 14.85 -44.20 -18.75
CA ARG A 51 15.04 -43.95 -17.31
C ARG A 51 15.07 -42.46 -17.00
N VAL A 52 15.78 -41.66 -17.81
CA VAL A 52 15.81 -40.21 -17.70
C VAL A 52 14.40 -39.63 -17.85
N SER A 53 13.66 -40.05 -18.88
CA SER A 53 12.28 -39.60 -19.12
C SER A 53 11.36 -39.91 -17.92
N ALA A 54 11.44 -41.14 -17.39
CA ALA A 54 10.64 -41.54 -16.25
C ALA A 54 10.94 -40.67 -15.01
N VAL A 55 12.23 -40.44 -14.72
CA VAL A 55 12.65 -39.59 -13.61
C VAL A 55 12.18 -38.15 -13.81
N THR A 56 12.32 -37.58 -15.02
CA THR A 56 11.86 -36.22 -15.31
C THR A 56 10.35 -36.08 -15.12
N ASP A 57 9.57 -37.07 -15.55
CA ASP A 57 8.12 -37.08 -15.36
C ASP A 57 7.79 -37.08 -13.87
N THR A 58 8.47 -37.87 -13.05
CA THR A 58 8.25 -37.85 -11.59
C THR A 58 8.53 -36.47 -10.98
N VAL A 59 9.61 -35.79 -11.38
CA VAL A 59 9.95 -34.45 -10.88
C VAL A 59 8.89 -33.43 -11.30
N ILE A 60 8.37 -33.52 -12.53
CA ILE A 60 7.29 -32.65 -13.02
C ILE A 60 6.01 -32.88 -12.22
N TYR A 61 5.63 -34.14 -11.98
CA TYR A 61 4.45 -34.48 -11.19
C TYR A 61 4.58 -34.00 -9.74
N GLU A 62 5.75 -34.16 -9.12
CA GLU A 62 6.01 -33.63 -7.79
C GLU A 62 5.93 -32.12 -7.73
N SER A 63 6.45 -31.41 -8.74
CA SER A 63 6.31 -29.96 -8.81
C SER A 63 4.84 -29.55 -8.87
N LYS A 64 4.04 -30.20 -9.72
CA LYS A 64 2.60 -29.94 -9.83
C LYS A 64 1.86 -30.27 -8.52
N PHE A 65 2.22 -31.38 -7.87
CA PHE A 65 1.65 -31.80 -6.59
C PHE A 65 1.98 -30.79 -5.48
N ARG A 66 3.22 -30.32 -5.43
CA ARG A 66 3.68 -29.29 -4.50
C ARG A 66 2.88 -28.02 -4.66
N ASP A 67 2.67 -27.56 -5.88
CA ASP A 67 1.94 -26.31 -6.14
C ASP A 67 0.45 -26.45 -5.84
N LYS A 68 -0.15 -27.60 -6.18
CA LYS A 68 -1.57 -27.87 -5.94
C LYS A 68 -1.93 -27.98 -4.45
N TYR A 69 -1.09 -28.67 -3.67
CA TYR A 69 -1.40 -28.96 -2.25
C TYR A 69 -0.59 -28.10 -1.26
N ASN A 70 0.38 -27.32 -1.75
CA ASN A 70 1.32 -26.56 -0.92
C ASN A 70 2.06 -27.45 0.11
N VAL A 71 2.55 -28.58 -0.37
CA VAL A 71 3.24 -29.61 0.40
C VAL A 71 4.57 -29.94 -0.26
N ASP A 72 5.61 -30.16 0.52
CA ASP A 72 6.92 -30.55 0.02
C ASP A 72 7.16 -32.06 0.21
N VAL A 73 7.51 -32.75 -0.87
CA VAL A 73 7.92 -34.16 -0.84
C VAL A 73 9.43 -34.21 -0.61
N VAL A 74 9.84 -34.85 0.48
CA VAL A 74 11.24 -35.06 0.87
C VAL A 74 11.63 -36.48 0.50
N ARG A 75 12.70 -36.62 -0.29
CA ARG A 75 13.27 -37.91 -0.70
C ARG A 75 14.60 -38.17 0.01
N ASN A 76 14.89 -39.45 0.25
CA ASN A 76 16.20 -39.92 0.71
C ASN A 76 17.20 -39.93 -0.45
N GLU A 77 18.48 -40.16 -0.16
CA GLU A 77 19.54 -40.34 -1.17
C GLU A 77 19.26 -41.49 -2.14
N ALA A 78 18.55 -42.52 -1.67
CA ALA A 78 18.09 -43.65 -2.48
C ALA A 78 16.92 -43.31 -3.45
N GLY A 79 16.31 -42.12 -3.30
CA GLY A 79 15.18 -41.67 -4.12
C GLY A 79 13.81 -42.01 -3.55
N ASP A 80 13.74 -42.72 -2.41
CA ASP A 80 12.49 -43.06 -1.74
C ASP A 80 11.85 -41.86 -1.02
N VAL A 81 10.52 -41.80 -1.03
CA VAL A 81 9.76 -40.76 -0.33
C VAL A 81 9.81 -41.03 1.16
N VAL A 82 10.44 -40.12 1.90
CA VAL A 82 10.64 -40.22 3.35
C VAL A 82 9.48 -39.60 4.08
N ASN A 83 9.11 -38.39 3.64
CA ASN A 83 8.18 -37.54 4.35
C ASN A 83 7.53 -36.53 3.41
N VAL A 84 6.31 -36.17 3.78
CA VAL A 84 5.47 -35.22 3.06
C VAL A 84 5.19 -34.06 4.02
N VAL A 85 5.93 -32.98 3.87
CA VAL A 85 5.94 -31.85 4.81
C VAL A 85 5.03 -30.75 4.29
N LYS A 86 3.95 -30.44 5.02
CA LYS A 86 3.08 -29.31 4.66
C LYS A 86 3.88 -28.02 4.73
N MET A 87 4.01 -27.32 3.60
CA MET A 87 4.70 -26.04 3.62
C MET A 87 3.82 -25.00 4.33
N ARG A 88 4.44 -24.13 5.12
CA ARG A 88 3.75 -22.91 5.58
C ARG A 88 3.25 -22.16 4.36
N SER A 89 1.96 -21.84 4.34
CA SER A 89 1.30 -21.18 3.21
C SER A 89 2.07 -19.95 2.75
N GLU A 90 2.08 -19.67 1.43
CA GLU A 90 2.69 -18.44 0.93
C GLU A 90 2.10 -17.21 1.60
N LYS A 91 0.81 -17.23 1.96
CA LYS A 91 0.16 -16.21 2.80
C LYS A 91 0.85 -16.02 4.16
N ALA A 92 1.32 -17.10 4.80
CA ALA A 92 2.09 -17.01 6.04
C ALA A 92 3.50 -16.45 5.81
N ARG A 93 4.15 -16.80 4.68
CA ARG A 93 5.47 -16.26 4.29
C ARG A 93 5.40 -14.79 3.94
N GLU A 94 4.35 -14.37 3.22
CA GLU A 94 4.06 -12.97 2.89
C GLU A 94 3.72 -12.17 4.14
N LYS A 95 2.84 -12.68 5.02
CA LYS A 95 2.59 -12.08 6.34
C LYS A 95 3.86 -11.95 7.19
N ARG A 96 4.84 -12.86 7.03
CA ARG A 96 6.13 -12.76 7.72
C ARG A 96 7.02 -11.70 7.07
N ARG A 97 7.11 -11.67 5.73
CA ARG A 97 7.83 -10.62 4.97
C ARG A 97 7.29 -9.22 5.25
N LEU A 98 5.98 -9.07 5.35
CA LEU A 98 5.33 -7.80 5.73
C LEU A 98 5.68 -7.42 7.18
N ARG A 99 5.56 -8.36 8.13
CA ARG A 99 5.98 -8.13 9.53
C ARG A 99 7.47 -7.77 9.65
N ASP A 100 8.34 -8.38 8.86
CA ASP A 100 9.77 -8.09 8.86
C ASP A 100 10.09 -6.73 8.22
N LYS A 101 9.35 -6.34 7.17
CA LYS A 101 9.42 -4.99 6.59
C LYS A 101 8.96 -3.93 7.60
N GLU A 102 7.85 -4.16 8.30
CA GLU A 102 7.35 -3.29 9.35
C GLU A 102 8.33 -3.18 10.53
N LYS A 103 8.93 -4.28 10.96
CA LYS A 103 9.98 -4.27 12.00
C LYS A 103 11.20 -3.48 11.55
N LYS A 104 11.66 -3.65 10.30
CA LYS A 104 12.77 -2.87 9.74
C LYS A 104 12.43 -1.39 9.65
N LEU A 105 11.22 -1.04 9.25
CA LEU A 105 10.74 0.35 9.25
C LEU A 105 10.71 0.93 10.67
N LYS A 106 10.16 0.21 11.65
CA LYS A 106 10.14 0.64 13.06
C LYS A 106 11.55 0.80 13.63
N LEU A 107 12.49 -0.10 13.29
CA LEU A 107 13.89 -0.01 13.71
C LEU A 107 14.61 1.19 13.06
N LYS A 108 14.36 1.45 11.77
CA LYS A 108 14.88 2.65 11.10
C LYS A 108 14.31 3.93 11.71
N LEU A 109 13.02 3.94 12.04
CA LEU A 109 12.37 5.08 12.71
C LEU A 109 12.99 5.33 14.10
N LYS A 110 13.23 4.26 14.88
CA LYS A 110 13.90 4.36 16.20
C LYS A 110 15.35 4.82 16.08
N LYS A 111 16.13 4.31 15.12
CA LYS A 111 17.51 4.75 14.89
C LYS A 111 17.60 6.20 14.43
N ASN A 112 16.64 6.68 13.65
CA ASN A 112 16.59 8.07 13.23
C ASN A 112 16.22 8.99 14.40
N LYS A 113 15.29 8.58 15.27
CA LYS A 113 14.97 9.31 16.51
C LYS A 113 16.16 9.38 17.47
N SER A 114 16.97 8.33 17.59
CA SER A 114 18.13 8.35 18.48
C SER A 114 19.31 9.16 17.94
N LYS A 115 19.47 9.28 16.62
CA LYS A 115 20.53 10.12 16.03
C LYS A 115 20.18 11.61 16.09
N VAL A 116 18.91 11.96 15.88
CA VAL A 116 18.43 13.36 16.03
C VAL A 116 18.57 13.86 17.48
N ASN A 117 18.49 12.97 18.47
CA ASN A 117 18.65 13.36 19.87
C ASN A 117 20.11 13.47 20.35
N ALA A 118 21.09 12.95 19.59
CA ALA A 118 22.51 12.98 19.99
C ALA A 118 23.25 14.20 19.45
N ASP A 119 22.83 14.75 18.31
CA ASP A 119 23.44 15.93 17.69
C ASP A 119 22.80 17.26 18.17
N ASN A 120 21.80 17.21 19.05
CA ASN A 120 21.02 18.37 19.52
C ASN A 120 21.24 18.70 21.01
N SER A 121 22.41 18.41 21.60
CA SER A 121 22.69 18.76 22.99
C SER A 121 23.18 20.20 23.22
N GLU A 122 23.03 21.09 22.24
CA GLU A 122 23.30 22.52 22.41
C GLU A 122 22.09 23.33 21.94
N ASN A 123 21.39 23.93 22.90
CA ASN A 123 20.26 24.87 22.81
C ASN A 123 18.85 24.24 22.70
N PRO A 124 17.97 24.45 23.72
CA PRO A 124 16.58 23.99 23.69
C PRO A 124 15.70 25.03 22.99
N ASP A 125 15.58 24.94 21.66
CA ASP A 125 14.53 25.64 20.92
C ASP A 125 13.30 24.73 20.76
N PRO A 126 12.07 25.19 21.14
CA PRO A 126 10.89 24.34 21.17
C PRO A 126 10.26 24.28 19.78
N GLU A 127 10.82 23.46 18.89
CA GLU A 127 10.17 23.13 17.63
C GLU A 127 9.28 21.90 17.76
N GLU A 128 8.00 22.17 17.60
CA GLU A 128 6.88 21.32 17.93
C GLU A 128 6.69 20.22 16.89
N ASP A 129 6.47 19.00 17.39
CA ASP A 129 5.95 17.87 16.63
C ASP A 129 4.88 18.34 15.64
N ILE A 130 4.85 17.81 14.43
CA ILE A 130 3.80 18.10 13.45
C ILE A 130 2.42 17.77 14.06
N ASP A 131 2.36 16.78 14.95
CA ASP A 131 1.22 16.40 15.79
C ASP A 131 0.88 17.46 16.86
N ALA A 132 1.87 18.19 17.39
CA ALA A 132 1.70 19.31 18.31
C ALA A 132 1.30 20.61 17.58
N LEU A 133 1.84 20.85 16.38
CA LEU A 133 1.40 21.91 15.48
C LEU A 133 -0.03 21.66 14.97
N GLU A 134 -0.39 20.43 14.65
CA GLU A 134 -1.74 20.02 14.27
C GLU A 134 -2.72 20.18 15.45
N ARG A 135 -2.31 19.82 16.68
CA ARG A 135 -3.09 20.13 17.91
C ARG A 135 -3.19 21.63 18.23
N LYS A 136 -2.21 22.45 17.82
CA LYS A 136 -2.27 23.92 17.94
C LYS A 136 -3.16 24.56 16.87
N LEU A 137 -3.13 24.05 15.64
CA LEU A 137 -3.96 24.50 14.51
C LEU A 137 -5.43 24.10 14.68
N PHE A 138 -5.68 22.91 15.24
CA PHE A 138 -7.02 22.40 15.59
C PHE A 138 -7.28 22.49 17.09
N ARG A 139 -6.89 23.60 17.74
CA ARG A 139 -7.36 23.86 19.10
C ARG A 139 -8.88 23.77 19.06
N LYS A 140 -9.42 22.75 19.73
CA LYS A 140 -10.84 22.61 19.99
C LYS A 140 -11.23 23.87 20.74
N GLU A 141 -11.87 24.80 20.06
CA GLU A 141 -12.58 25.86 20.75
C GLU A 141 -13.51 25.16 21.74
N LYS A 142 -13.43 25.54 23.02
CA LYS A 142 -14.38 25.05 24.00
C LYS A 142 -15.70 25.75 23.68
N ILE A 143 -16.49 25.12 22.83
CA ILE A 143 -17.82 25.60 22.48
C ILE A 143 -18.70 25.29 23.68
N GLU A 144 -19.15 26.34 24.36
CA GLU A 144 -20.14 26.22 25.43
C GLU A 144 -21.54 26.21 24.81
N PHE A 145 -22.50 25.62 25.52
CA PHE A 145 -23.87 25.48 25.03
C PHE A 145 -24.53 26.87 24.97
N GLY A 146 -24.57 27.48 23.78
CA GLY A 146 -25.07 28.84 23.56
C GLY A 146 -24.32 29.64 22.50
N ASP A 147 -23.13 29.20 22.08
CA ASP A 147 -22.36 29.86 21.03
C ASP A 147 -23.00 29.64 19.64
N ILE A 148 -23.36 30.74 18.97
CA ILE A 148 -23.84 30.71 17.58
C ILE A 148 -22.64 30.86 16.65
N VAL A 149 -22.23 29.76 16.03
CA VAL A 149 -21.12 29.71 15.06
C VAL A 149 -21.56 30.41 13.76
N HIS A 150 -21.08 31.64 13.54
CA HIS A 150 -21.47 32.44 12.37
C HIS A 150 -20.66 32.17 11.09
N LYS A 151 -19.52 31.48 11.16
CA LYS A 151 -18.70 31.18 9.98
C LYS A 151 -18.06 29.79 10.09
N PRO A 152 -18.10 28.96 9.03
CA PRO A 152 -17.39 27.69 9.03
C PRO A 152 -15.87 27.91 9.13
N PRO A 153 -15.12 26.96 9.73
CA PRO A 153 -13.68 27.05 9.84
C PRO A 153 -13.03 27.17 8.45
N SER A 154 -12.13 28.12 8.27
CA SER A 154 -11.42 28.34 7.00
C SER A 154 -10.12 27.52 6.94
N LEU A 155 -9.99 26.69 5.91
CA LEU A 155 -8.76 25.94 5.60
C LEU A 155 -7.71 26.87 5.01
N ASN A 156 -6.53 26.96 5.63
CA ASN A 156 -5.37 27.69 5.10
C ASN A 156 -4.69 26.86 3.99
N THR A 157 -5.07 27.06 2.74
CA THR A 157 -4.61 26.26 1.57
C THR A 157 -3.22 26.60 1.06
N GLU A 158 -2.66 27.76 1.43
CA GLU A 158 -1.37 28.25 0.90
C GLU A 158 -0.17 27.32 1.19
N LYS A 159 -0.21 26.62 2.33
CA LYS A 159 0.85 25.66 2.72
C LYS A 159 0.73 24.34 1.95
N LEU A 160 -0.49 23.92 1.62
CA LEU A 160 -0.75 22.71 0.82
C LEU A 160 -0.33 22.90 -0.64
N ASP A 161 -0.58 24.08 -1.22
CA ASP A 161 -0.21 24.37 -2.61
C ASP A 161 1.30 24.36 -2.84
N LYS A 162 2.10 24.82 -1.86
CA LYS A 162 3.57 24.75 -1.90
C LYS A 162 4.07 23.31 -1.88
N LEU A 163 3.45 22.46 -1.07
CA LEU A 163 3.78 21.04 -0.97
C LEU A 163 3.43 20.29 -2.26
N LEU A 164 2.29 20.61 -2.88
CA LEU A 164 1.82 20.00 -4.13
C LEU A 164 2.68 20.38 -5.35
N LYS A 165 3.23 21.60 -5.41
CA LYS A 165 4.11 22.04 -6.51
C LYS A 165 5.52 21.43 -6.44
N SER A 166 5.95 20.97 -5.27
CA SER A 166 7.33 20.50 -5.04
C SER A 166 7.61 19.07 -5.53
N LYS A 167 6.58 18.25 -5.79
CA LYS A 167 6.74 16.86 -6.24
C LYS A 167 6.15 16.66 -7.63
N LYS A 168 7.03 16.53 -8.63
CA LYS A 168 6.73 16.08 -10.01
C LYS A 168 6.36 14.58 -10.08
N ASP A 169 5.70 14.04 -9.06
CA ASP A 169 5.21 12.67 -9.11
C ASP A 169 3.76 12.72 -9.55
N GLU A 170 3.48 12.18 -10.74
CA GLU A 170 2.17 12.08 -11.42
C GLU A 170 1.17 11.16 -10.67
N LYS A 171 1.08 11.29 -9.35
CA LYS A 171 0.05 10.62 -8.57
C LYS A 171 -1.19 11.49 -8.63
N ASN A 172 -2.03 11.15 -9.60
CA ASN A 172 -3.38 11.67 -9.78
C ASN A 172 -4.26 11.33 -8.57
N PHE A 173 -4.17 12.12 -7.50
CA PHE A 173 -5.09 12.02 -6.38
C PHE A 173 -6.47 12.48 -6.85
N LEU A 174 -7.44 11.56 -6.83
CA LEU A 174 -8.83 11.78 -7.28
C LEU A 174 -9.46 13.02 -6.61
N PHE A 175 -9.15 13.26 -5.33
CA PHE A 175 -9.60 14.43 -4.58
C PHE A 175 -9.10 15.76 -5.17
N LEU A 176 -7.82 15.83 -5.58
CA LEU A 176 -7.24 17.02 -6.18
C LEU A 176 -7.75 17.25 -7.61
N GLN A 177 -8.05 16.18 -8.36
CA GLN A 177 -8.69 16.30 -9.66
C GLN A 177 -10.10 16.88 -9.54
N ASN A 178 -10.85 16.49 -8.51
CA ASN A 178 -12.19 17.04 -8.28
C ASN A 178 -12.14 18.52 -7.86
N LEU A 179 -11.17 18.92 -7.03
CA LEU A 179 -10.97 20.33 -6.69
C LEU A 179 -10.57 21.19 -7.91
N LYS A 180 -9.71 20.68 -8.79
CA LYS A 180 -9.35 21.38 -10.04
C LYS A 180 -10.56 21.51 -10.99
N LYS A 181 -11.37 20.46 -11.12
CA LYS A 181 -12.60 20.49 -11.92
C LYS A 181 -13.58 21.54 -11.38
N GLU A 182 -13.73 21.68 -10.07
CA GLU A 182 -14.55 22.74 -9.49
C GLU A 182 -14.01 24.15 -9.80
N THR A 183 -12.69 24.34 -9.84
CA THR A 183 -12.11 25.64 -10.24
C THR A 183 -12.26 25.94 -11.74
N GLU A 184 -12.18 24.94 -12.62
CA GLU A 184 -12.26 25.12 -14.07
C GLU A 184 -13.73 25.26 -14.55
N ILE A 185 -14.66 24.52 -13.96
CA ILE A 185 -16.10 24.61 -14.26
C ILE A 185 -16.66 25.99 -13.86
N ASN A 186 -16.12 26.59 -12.80
CA ASN A 186 -16.56 27.91 -12.32
C ASN A 186 -15.86 29.11 -13.02
N GLN A 187 -14.82 28.88 -13.83
CA GLN A 187 -14.12 29.97 -14.52
C GLN A 187 -14.79 30.41 -15.84
N HIS A 188 -15.68 29.59 -16.42
CA HIS A 188 -16.29 29.88 -17.72
C HIS A 188 -17.71 30.44 -17.72
N GLN A 189 -18.32 30.72 -16.55
CA GLN A 189 -19.61 31.38 -16.51
C GLN A 189 -19.60 32.56 -15.54
N LYS A 190 -19.31 33.76 -16.05
CA LYS A 190 -19.64 34.99 -15.34
C LYS A 190 -21.14 34.93 -15.02
N PRO A 191 -21.58 35.02 -13.75
CA PRO A 191 -23.00 35.00 -13.44
C PRO A 191 -23.65 36.19 -14.16
N SER A 192 -24.66 35.92 -14.98
CA SER A 192 -25.36 36.96 -15.74
C SER A 192 -25.83 38.05 -14.78
N GLN A 193 -25.68 39.32 -15.17
CA GLN A 193 -26.05 40.48 -14.33
C GLN A 193 -27.51 40.40 -13.83
N ILE A 194 -28.37 39.73 -14.61
CA ILE A 194 -29.76 39.41 -14.29
C ILE A 194 -29.87 38.61 -12.97
N LYS A 195 -29.04 37.59 -12.76
CA LYS A 195 -29.04 36.78 -11.52
C LYS A 195 -28.56 37.58 -10.31
N ARG A 196 -27.66 38.55 -10.50
CA ARG A 196 -27.17 39.40 -9.39
C ARG A 196 -28.24 40.37 -8.88
N LYS A 197 -29.05 40.94 -9.77
CA LYS A 197 -30.14 41.84 -9.38
C LYS A 197 -31.24 41.08 -8.65
N ALA A 198 -31.69 39.94 -9.20
CA ALA A 198 -32.67 39.08 -8.55
C ALA A 198 -32.22 38.62 -7.15
N ASN A 199 -30.94 38.27 -6.98
CA ASN A 199 -30.41 37.90 -5.66
C ASN A 199 -30.35 39.08 -4.68
N ARG A 200 -30.15 40.32 -5.16
CA ARG A 200 -30.19 41.51 -4.31
C ARG A 200 -31.61 41.81 -3.85
N ASP A 201 -32.58 41.68 -4.75
CA ASP A 201 -34.00 41.91 -4.45
C ASP A 201 -34.50 40.88 -3.43
N LEU A 202 -34.16 39.59 -3.61
CA LEU A 202 -34.47 38.52 -2.65
C LEU A 202 -33.82 38.73 -1.28
N GLU A 203 -32.58 39.22 -1.23
CA GLU A 203 -31.91 39.49 0.04
C GLU A 203 -32.52 40.71 0.75
N ALA A 204 -32.96 41.73 0.00
CA ALA A 204 -33.67 42.88 0.55
C ALA A 204 -35.03 42.46 1.16
N GLU A 205 -35.79 41.61 0.47
CA GLU A 205 -37.03 41.04 0.98
C GLU A 205 -36.81 40.23 2.27
N ARG A 206 -35.76 39.41 2.28
CA ARG A 206 -35.38 38.62 3.47
C ARG A 206 -35.07 39.53 4.66
N VAL A 207 -34.28 40.57 4.46
CA VAL A 207 -33.91 41.53 5.53
C VAL A 207 -35.16 42.25 6.05
N ALA A 208 -36.04 42.70 5.16
CA ALA A 208 -37.30 43.35 5.54
C ALA A 208 -38.20 42.43 6.37
N ALA A 209 -38.34 41.16 5.97
CA ALA A 209 -39.12 40.17 6.71
C ALA A 209 -38.55 39.92 8.12
N VAL A 210 -37.22 39.82 8.25
CA VAL A 210 -36.54 39.64 9.55
C VAL A 210 -36.74 40.87 10.45
N GLN A 211 -36.65 42.08 9.90
CA GLN A 211 -36.87 43.31 10.66
C GLN A 211 -38.33 43.42 11.15
N ALA A 212 -39.30 43.15 10.27
CA ALA A 212 -40.72 43.13 10.64
C ALA A 212 -41.00 42.11 11.76
N TYR A 213 -40.43 40.91 11.67
CA TYR A 213 -40.56 39.89 12.71
C TYR A 213 -39.97 40.35 14.05
N ARG A 214 -38.79 40.98 14.04
CA ARG A 214 -38.17 41.55 15.25
C ARG A 214 -39.06 42.61 15.88
N GLN A 215 -39.62 43.51 15.09
CA GLN A 215 -40.56 44.53 15.59
C GLN A 215 -41.82 43.91 16.19
N LEU A 216 -42.41 42.89 15.54
CA LEU A 216 -43.55 42.16 16.09
C LEU A 216 -43.23 41.48 17.42
N LYS A 217 -42.04 40.87 17.53
CA LYS A 217 -41.59 40.25 18.79
C LYS A 217 -41.38 41.27 19.90
N LEU A 218 -40.85 42.44 19.59
CA LEU A 218 -40.71 43.54 20.56
C LEU A 218 -42.09 44.03 21.04
N LYS A 219 -43.04 44.22 20.12
CA LYS A 219 -44.43 44.59 20.48
C LYS A 219 -45.12 43.54 21.35
N LYS A 220 -44.93 42.24 21.05
CA LYS A 220 -45.48 41.17 21.89
C LYS A 220 -44.89 41.20 23.30
N LYS A 221 -43.56 41.32 23.41
CA LYS A 221 -42.88 41.45 24.72
C LYS A 221 -43.36 42.68 25.49
N SER A 222 -43.52 43.83 24.84
CA SER A 222 -44.00 45.05 25.52
C SER A 222 -45.45 44.92 26.02
N ILE A 223 -46.31 44.22 25.27
CA ILE A 223 -47.69 43.93 25.70
C ILE A 223 -47.69 42.97 26.89
N GLU A 224 -46.87 41.90 26.84
CA GLU A 224 -46.71 40.95 27.95
C GLU A 224 -46.22 41.67 29.22
N THR A 225 -45.24 42.57 29.11
CA THR A 225 -44.77 43.35 30.26
C THR A 225 -45.82 44.32 30.79
N ALA A 226 -46.65 44.92 29.93
CA ALA A 226 -47.70 45.86 30.33
C ALA A 226 -48.93 45.17 30.96
N MET A 227 -49.14 43.88 30.72
CA MET A 227 -50.21 43.11 31.38
C MET A 227 -49.83 42.58 32.76
N ILE A 228 -48.54 42.58 33.10
CA ILE A 228 -48.01 42.07 34.37
C ILE A 228 -47.91 43.19 35.43
N THR A 229 -47.88 44.46 35.00
CA THR A 229 -47.92 45.66 35.85
C THR A 229 -49.34 46.18 36.04
#